data_AF-A0A7S0VMS7-F1
#
_entry.id   AF-A0A7S0VMS7-F1
#
_cell.length_a   1.000
_cell.length_b   1.000
_cell.length_c   1.000
_cell.angle_alpha   90.00
_cell.angle_beta   90.00
_cell.angle_gamma   90.00
#
_symmetry.space_group_name_H-M   'P 1'
#
loop_
_entity.id
_entity.type
_entity.pdbx_description
1 polymer ?
#
loop_
_entity_poly.entity_id
_entity_poly.type
_entity_poly.pdbx_seq_one_letter_code
_entity_poly.pdbx_strand_id
1 'polypeptide(L)'
;GRGTDPLALLPKEVGEFEVVLVVAYGGDEPSQQSVMPLDVLGPRDACGKCGGDNSTCLGCDGVPASGLVLDRCGACVHPQGPLFDACFGCDGVRDSGIALDACGVCGGANESCSDCFGVPGGVAVVDACGVCGGDGSSCAGCDGVPNSGLALDKCGVCGGGDACLGCDG
;
A
#
# COMPACT_ATOMS: atom_id res chain seq x y z
N GLY A 1 16.40 -34.57 -43.26
CA GLY A 1 17.54 -33.66 -43.07
C GLY A 1 17.06 -32.51 -42.20
N ARG A 2 17.83 -32.14 -41.17
CA ARG A 2 17.44 -31.21 -40.10
C ARG A 2 16.96 -29.87 -40.66
N GLY A 3 15.76 -29.43 -40.26
CA GLY A 3 15.31 -28.06 -40.47
C GLY A 3 16.15 -27.14 -39.60
N THR A 4 17.00 -26.32 -40.22
CA THR A 4 17.73 -25.27 -39.53
C THR A 4 16.76 -24.13 -39.28
N ASP A 5 16.38 -23.95 -38.01
CA ASP A 5 15.74 -22.72 -37.55
C ASP A 5 16.72 -21.56 -37.86
N PRO A 6 16.37 -20.62 -38.75
CA PRO A 6 17.28 -19.56 -39.17
C PRO A 6 17.65 -18.59 -38.04
N LEU A 7 16.97 -18.67 -36.89
CA LEU A 7 17.30 -17.92 -35.67
C LEU A 7 18.51 -18.47 -34.89
N ALA A 8 19.01 -19.67 -35.23
CA ALA A 8 20.09 -20.33 -34.48
C ALA A 8 21.51 -19.83 -34.82
N LEU A 9 21.67 -18.91 -35.78
CA LEU A 9 22.98 -18.42 -36.26
C LEU A 9 23.31 -16.96 -35.86
N LEU A 10 22.46 -16.31 -35.05
CA LEU A 10 22.75 -14.95 -34.61
C LEU A 10 23.79 -14.95 -33.47
N PRO A 11 24.92 -14.22 -33.61
CA PRO A 11 25.89 -14.07 -32.53
C PRO A 11 25.29 -13.30 -31.34
N LYS A 12 25.68 -13.66 -30.12
CA LYS A 12 25.17 -13.11 -28.85
C LYS A 12 25.82 -11.78 -28.43
N GLU A 13 26.49 -11.08 -29.33
CA GLU A 13 27.18 -9.82 -29.00
C GLU A 13 26.54 -8.66 -29.77
N VAL A 14 26.40 -7.51 -29.11
CA VAL A 14 25.73 -6.31 -29.64
C VAL A 14 26.75 -5.52 -30.46
N GLY A 15 26.58 -5.54 -31.78
CA GLY A 15 27.30 -4.73 -32.75
C GLY A 15 26.37 -4.39 -33.93
N GLU A 16 26.70 -3.39 -34.74
CA GLU A 16 25.95 -3.08 -35.96
C GLU A 16 26.06 -4.27 -36.93
N PHE A 17 25.02 -5.09 -37.03
CA PHE A 17 24.92 -6.15 -38.04
C PHE A 17 24.00 -5.69 -39.15
N GLU A 18 24.51 -5.70 -40.37
CA GLU A 18 23.69 -5.52 -41.57
C GLU A 18 22.97 -6.85 -41.86
N VAL A 19 21.70 -6.97 -41.44
CA VAL A 19 20.90 -8.17 -41.70
C VAL A 19 20.40 -8.10 -43.15
N VAL A 20 21.13 -8.74 -44.06
CA VAL A 20 20.72 -8.86 -45.47
C VAL A 20 19.69 -9.98 -45.60
N LEU A 21 18.40 -9.62 -45.56
CA LEU A 21 17.31 -10.57 -45.85
C LEU A 21 17.25 -10.81 -47.37
N VAL A 22 17.84 -11.92 -47.82
CA VAL A 22 17.75 -12.35 -49.21
C VAL A 22 16.41 -13.04 -49.45
N VAL A 23 15.43 -12.31 -49.98
CA VAL A 23 14.18 -12.92 -50.47
C VAL A 23 14.42 -13.40 -51.91
N ALA A 24 14.59 -14.71 -52.08
CA ALA A 24 14.71 -15.31 -53.40
C ALA A 24 13.32 -15.49 -54.03
N TYR A 25 12.99 -14.65 -55.03
CA TYR A 25 11.89 -14.93 -55.95
C TYR A 25 12.46 -15.69 -57.15
N GLY A 26 11.94 -16.89 -57.42
CA GLY A 26 12.36 -17.68 -58.58
C GLY A 26 11.92 -17.04 -59.89
N GLY A 27 12.87 -16.43 -60.62
CA GLY A 27 12.69 -15.92 -61.98
C GLY A 27 13.96 -15.22 -62.47
N ASP A 28 14.34 -15.49 -63.72
CA ASP A 28 15.53 -14.99 -64.42
C ASP A 28 15.51 -13.47 -64.70
N GLU A 29 15.43 -12.63 -63.67
CA GLU A 29 15.60 -11.17 -63.73
C GLU A 29 16.63 -10.76 -62.66
N PRO A 30 17.56 -9.82 -62.94
CA PRO A 30 18.54 -9.40 -61.94
C PRO A 30 17.80 -8.75 -60.76
N SER A 31 17.87 -9.40 -59.61
CA SER A 31 17.29 -8.96 -58.35
C SER A 31 17.71 -7.53 -58.04
N GLN A 32 16.84 -6.56 -58.26
CA GLN A 32 16.97 -5.24 -57.66
C GLN A 32 16.90 -5.45 -56.14
N GLN A 33 18.06 -5.37 -55.49
CA GLN A 33 18.15 -5.31 -54.04
C GLN A 33 17.48 -4.02 -53.58
N SER A 34 16.18 -4.10 -53.28
CA SER A 34 15.57 -3.17 -52.35
C SER A 34 16.08 -3.56 -50.97
N VAL A 35 17.24 -3.00 -50.59
CA VAL A 35 17.60 -2.86 -49.20
C VAL A 35 16.55 -1.92 -48.61
N MET A 36 15.54 -2.49 -47.96
CA MET A 36 14.78 -1.75 -46.98
C MET A 36 15.70 -1.70 -45.76
N PRO A 37 16.29 -0.54 -45.42
CA PRO A 37 17.18 -0.48 -44.26
C PRO A 37 16.39 -0.94 -43.04
N LEU A 38 17.02 -1.70 -42.17
CA LEU A 38 16.47 -2.12 -40.87
C LEU A 38 16.24 -0.91 -39.92
N ASP A 39 16.40 0.31 -40.43
CA ASP A 39 16.36 1.59 -39.74
C ASP A 39 15.07 2.40 -40.00
N VAL A 40 14.03 1.82 -40.60
CA VAL A 40 12.78 2.57 -40.91
C VAL A 40 12.11 3.17 -39.67
N LEU A 41 12.42 2.67 -38.48
CA LEU A 41 11.87 3.16 -37.23
C LEU A 41 12.91 3.78 -36.29
N GLY A 42 14.19 4.00 -36.63
CA GLY A 42 15.16 4.63 -35.71
C GLY A 42 15.37 3.92 -34.34
N PRO A 43 16.25 4.43 -33.45
CA PRO A 43 16.47 3.85 -32.13
C PRO A 43 15.21 3.96 -31.25
N ARG A 44 15.11 3.12 -30.22
CA ARG A 44 14.07 3.29 -29.20
C ARG A 44 14.30 4.60 -28.46
N ASP A 45 13.23 5.37 -28.34
CA ASP A 45 13.18 6.55 -27.48
C ASP A 45 13.15 6.12 -25.99
N ALA A 46 13.18 7.08 -25.07
CA ALA A 46 13.13 6.80 -23.63
C ALA A 46 11.80 6.18 -23.17
N CYS A 47 10.76 6.22 -24.03
CA CYS A 47 9.49 5.53 -23.84
C CYS A 47 9.52 4.08 -24.33
N GLY A 48 10.64 3.64 -24.92
CA GLY A 48 10.78 2.33 -25.54
C GLY A 48 10.10 2.23 -26.91
N LYS A 49 9.71 3.33 -27.55
CA LYS A 49 9.14 3.33 -28.91
C LYS A 49 10.24 3.52 -29.94
N CYS A 50 10.32 2.62 -30.91
CA CYS A 50 11.24 2.81 -32.04
C CYS A 50 10.84 4.09 -32.79
N GLY A 51 11.77 5.05 -32.86
CA GLY A 51 11.60 6.26 -33.69
C GLY A 51 10.68 7.28 -33.06
N GLY A 52 10.41 7.11 -31.77
CA GLY A 52 9.71 8.10 -30.98
C GLY A 52 10.58 9.31 -30.65
N ASP A 53 9.91 10.38 -30.24
CA ASP A 53 10.47 11.66 -29.84
C ASP A 53 10.34 11.91 -28.33
N ASN A 54 10.11 10.84 -27.54
CA ASN A 54 9.80 10.86 -26.11
C ASN A 54 8.45 11.49 -25.72
N SER A 55 7.67 12.05 -26.66
CA SER A 55 6.42 12.74 -26.33
C SER A 55 5.37 11.84 -25.66
N THR A 56 5.43 10.54 -25.96
CA THR A 56 4.37 9.60 -25.57
C THR A 56 4.45 9.11 -24.12
N CYS A 57 5.54 9.41 -23.41
CA CYS A 57 5.72 9.11 -22.00
C CYS A 57 6.31 10.29 -21.23
N LEU A 58 6.29 11.48 -21.82
CA LEU A 58 6.81 12.68 -21.19
C LEU A 58 5.97 12.99 -19.95
N GLY A 59 6.62 13.02 -18.78
CA GLY A 59 5.98 13.44 -17.55
C GLY A 59 5.71 14.94 -17.53
N CYS A 60 4.90 15.39 -16.57
CA CYS A 60 4.62 16.81 -16.36
C CYS A 60 5.85 17.62 -15.92
N ASP A 61 6.93 16.95 -15.51
CA ASP A 61 8.25 17.52 -15.18
C ASP A 61 9.16 17.65 -16.41
N GLY A 62 8.68 17.27 -17.59
CA GLY A 62 9.48 17.25 -18.81
C GLY A 62 10.48 16.10 -18.88
N VAL A 63 10.38 15.12 -17.98
CA VAL A 63 11.25 13.93 -17.97
C VAL A 63 10.49 12.74 -18.56
N PRO A 64 10.99 12.10 -19.63
CA PRO A 64 10.39 10.89 -20.17
C PRO A 64 10.36 9.77 -19.14
N ALA A 65 9.24 9.05 -19.08
CA ALA A 65 9.02 7.90 -18.19
C ALA A 65 9.20 8.21 -16.69
N SER A 66 9.06 9.47 -16.26
CA SER A 66 9.13 9.84 -14.84
C SER A 66 7.95 9.31 -14.01
N GLY A 67 6.83 8.98 -14.67
CA GLY A 67 5.61 8.54 -14.00
C GLY A 67 4.83 9.66 -13.30
N LEU A 68 5.32 10.91 -13.37
CA LEU A 68 4.63 12.07 -12.82
C LEU A 68 3.55 12.55 -13.77
N VAL A 69 2.38 12.88 -13.21
CA VAL A 69 1.22 13.39 -13.95
C VAL A 69 0.70 14.66 -13.28
N LEU A 70 0.00 15.49 -14.05
CA LEU A 70 -0.77 16.59 -13.49
C LEU A 70 -2.01 16.02 -12.78
N ASP A 71 -2.19 16.39 -11.53
CA ASP A 71 -3.42 16.10 -10.79
C ASP A 71 -4.51 17.16 -11.09
N ARG A 72 -5.69 17.05 -10.44
CA ARG A 72 -6.78 18.02 -10.66
C ARG A 72 -6.46 19.40 -10.07
N CYS A 73 -5.44 19.50 -9.22
CA CYS A 73 -4.93 20.75 -8.66
C CYS A 73 -3.96 21.45 -9.62
N GLY A 74 -3.45 20.73 -10.63
CA GLY A 74 -2.40 21.19 -11.53
C GLY A 74 -0.98 20.97 -10.97
N ALA A 75 -0.84 20.16 -9.92
CA ALA A 75 0.46 19.78 -9.38
C ALA A 75 1.03 18.59 -10.17
N CYS A 76 2.33 18.65 -10.44
CA CYS A 76 3.06 17.57 -11.10
C CYS A 76 3.58 16.58 -10.05
N VAL A 77 2.82 15.50 -9.81
CA VAL A 77 3.10 14.55 -8.71
C VAL A 77 2.82 13.11 -9.13
N HIS A 78 3.22 12.15 -8.30
CA HIS A 78 3.00 10.74 -8.56
C HIS A 78 1.53 10.36 -8.28
N PRO A 79 0.82 9.64 -9.17
CA PRO A 79 -0.62 9.40 -9.03
C PRO A 79 -1.04 8.52 -7.85
N GLN A 80 -0.10 7.74 -7.30
CA GLN A 80 -0.29 6.95 -6.07
C GLN A 80 0.35 7.62 -4.84
N GLY A 81 0.87 8.84 -4.98
CA GLY A 81 1.50 9.58 -3.90
C GLY A 81 0.48 10.30 -3.02
N PRO A 82 0.84 10.63 -1.77
CA PRO A 82 -0.03 11.35 -0.84
C PRO A 82 -0.31 12.80 -1.26
N LEU A 83 0.45 13.33 -2.22
CA LEU A 83 0.28 14.68 -2.74
C LEU A 83 -0.71 14.77 -3.92
N PHE A 84 -1.16 13.62 -4.45
CA PHE A 84 -2.10 13.60 -5.56
C PHE A 84 -3.47 14.09 -5.12
N ASP A 85 -3.98 15.15 -5.76
CA ASP A 85 -5.24 15.83 -5.42
C ASP A 85 -5.25 16.44 -4.00
N ALA A 86 -4.08 16.74 -3.43
CA ALA A 86 -3.98 17.26 -2.05
C ALA A 86 -4.65 18.63 -1.81
N CYS A 87 -5.01 19.36 -2.87
CA CYS A 87 -5.83 20.58 -2.74
C CYS A 87 -7.31 20.30 -2.47
N PHE A 88 -7.78 19.07 -2.60
CA PHE A 88 -9.15 18.69 -2.24
C PHE A 88 -9.21 18.22 -0.79
N GLY A 89 -10.22 18.68 -0.06
CA GLY A 89 -10.55 18.08 1.22
C GLY A 89 -11.09 16.65 1.05
N CYS A 90 -11.23 15.94 2.16
CA CYS A 90 -11.82 14.59 2.17
C CYS A 90 -13.29 14.57 1.74
N ASP A 91 -13.95 15.74 1.67
CA ASP A 91 -15.28 15.94 1.14
C ASP A 91 -15.31 16.08 -0.40
N GLY A 92 -14.13 16.06 -1.04
CA GLY A 92 -13.99 16.21 -2.49
C GLY A 92 -14.17 17.64 -2.97
N VAL A 93 -14.18 18.63 -2.07
CA VAL A 93 -14.26 20.05 -2.41
C VAL A 93 -12.86 20.66 -2.38
N ARG A 94 -12.52 21.42 -3.42
CA ARG A 94 -11.24 22.12 -3.52
C ARG A 94 -11.13 23.15 -2.38
N ASP A 95 -9.98 23.16 -1.72
CA ASP A 95 -9.59 24.11 -0.68
C ASP A 95 -10.59 24.22 0.49
N SER A 96 -11.38 23.16 0.76
CA SER A 96 -12.35 23.15 1.86
C SER A 96 -11.69 23.13 3.24
N GLY A 97 -10.44 22.66 3.32
CA GLY A 97 -9.70 22.49 4.57
C GLY A 97 -10.21 21.35 5.44
N ILE A 98 -11.20 20.57 4.98
CA ILE A 98 -11.75 19.44 5.72
C ILE A 98 -10.83 18.23 5.50
N ALA A 99 -10.25 17.72 6.59
CA ALA A 99 -9.37 16.56 6.58
C ALA A 99 -10.03 15.35 7.25
N LEU A 100 -9.47 14.16 6.98
CA LEU A 100 -9.77 12.98 7.78
C LEU A 100 -9.23 13.17 9.19
N ASP A 101 -10.00 12.73 10.18
CA ASP A 101 -9.53 12.58 11.55
C ASP A 101 -8.70 11.29 11.70
N ALA A 102 -8.16 11.02 12.90
CA ALA A 102 -7.40 9.81 13.19
C ALA A 102 -8.21 8.50 13.06
N CYS A 103 -9.54 8.61 13.01
CA CYS A 103 -10.46 7.50 12.76
C CYS A 103 -10.76 7.31 11.27
N GLY A 104 -10.20 8.14 10.39
CA GLY A 104 -10.51 8.12 8.97
C GLY A 104 -11.89 8.71 8.64
N VAL A 105 -12.48 9.49 9.55
CA VAL A 105 -13.76 10.17 9.34
C VAL A 105 -13.50 11.57 8.82
N CYS A 106 -14.10 11.91 7.68
CA CYS A 106 -13.98 13.23 7.10
C CYS A 106 -14.66 14.29 7.99
N GLY A 107 -13.90 15.26 8.48
CA GLY A 107 -14.38 16.26 9.42
C GLY A 107 -14.70 15.71 10.81
N GLY A 108 -14.17 14.53 11.16
CA GLY A 108 -14.40 13.89 12.45
C GLY A 108 -13.63 14.54 13.61
N ALA A 109 -14.00 14.15 14.84
CA ALA A 109 -13.45 14.67 16.09
C ALA A 109 -12.56 13.65 16.83
N ASN A 110 -12.15 12.56 16.18
CA ASN A 110 -11.39 11.45 16.73
C ASN A 110 -12.14 10.57 17.77
N GLU A 111 -13.41 10.83 18.05
CA GLU A 111 -14.15 10.12 19.09
C GLU A 111 -14.65 8.74 18.64
N SER A 112 -14.97 8.59 17.35
CA SER A 112 -15.64 7.39 16.83
C SER A 112 -14.83 6.10 16.94
N CYS A 113 -13.50 6.21 17.06
CA CYS A 113 -12.56 5.10 17.19
C CYS A 113 -11.66 5.24 18.43
N SER A 114 -12.02 6.11 19.36
CA SER A 114 -11.27 6.26 20.61
C SER A 114 -11.47 5.06 21.53
N ASP A 115 -10.40 4.64 22.19
CA ASP A 115 -10.47 3.64 23.26
C ASP A 115 -11.01 4.25 24.56
N CYS A 116 -11.06 3.46 25.64
CA CYS A 116 -11.58 3.97 26.91
C CYS A 116 -10.71 5.04 27.59
N PHE A 117 -9.47 5.28 27.12
CA PHE A 117 -8.63 6.42 27.53
C PHE A 117 -8.83 7.65 26.64
N GLY A 118 -9.73 7.58 25.65
CA GLY A 118 -9.93 8.64 24.67
C GLY A 118 -8.82 8.68 23.62
N VAL A 119 -8.06 7.59 23.44
CA VAL A 119 -6.97 7.52 22.46
C VAL A 119 -7.53 6.96 21.15
N PRO A 120 -7.53 7.74 20.05
CA PRO A 120 -8.01 7.27 18.74
C PRO A 120 -7.16 6.11 18.23
N GLY A 121 -7.80 5.01 17.85
CA GLY A 121 -7.11 3.78 17.46
C GLY A 121 -6.40 3.06 18.61
N GLY A 122 -6.65 3.47 19.86
CA GLY A 122 -6.18 2.77 21.04
C GLY A 122 -6.86 1.41 21.20
N VAL A 123 -6.29 0.57 22.07
CA VAL A 123 -6.75 -0.81 22.32
C VAL A 123 -7.22 -1.02 23.75
N ALA A 124 -7.23 0.03 24.58
CA ALA A 124 -7.65 -0.10 25.96
C ALA A 124 -9.15 -0.38 26.05
N VAL A 125 -9.50 -1.35 26.89
CA VAL A 125 -10.88 -1.76 27.14
C VAL A 125 -11.19 -1.56 28.61
N VAL A 126 -12.44 -1.22 28.91
CA VAL A 126 -12.95 -1.16 30.28
C VAL A 126 -13.03 -2.58 30.84
N ASP A 127 -12.41 -2.79 32.01
CA ASP A 127 -12.43 -4.09 32.69
C ASP A 127 -13.77 -4.36 33.41
N ALA A 128 -13.87 -5.51 34.08
CA ALA A 128 -15.06 -5.89 34.83
C ALA A 128 -15.38 -4.95 36.01
N CYS A 129 -14.43 -4.12 36.44
CA CYS A 129 -14.57 -3.14 37.50
C CYS A 129 -14.97 -1.75 36.99
N GLY A 130 -15.13 -1.58 35.68
CA GLY A 130 -15.39 -0.27 35.08
C GLY A 130 -14.13 0.58 34.91
N VAL A 131 -12.94 0.01 35.07
CA VAL A 131 -11.66 0.71 34.97
C VAL A 131 -11.07 0.49 33.58
N CYS A 132 -10.75 1.59 32.89
CA CYS A 132 -10.07 1.50 31.60
C CYS A 132 -8.66 0.92 31.75
N GLY A 133 -8.35 -0.14 30.98
CA GLY A 133 -7.07 -0.83 31.04
C GLY A 133 -6.82 -1.57 32.36
N GLY A 134 -7.86 -1.77 33.18
CA GLY A 134 -7.76 -2.56 34.40
C GLY A 134 -7.67 -4.05 34.12
N ASP A 135 -7.25 -4.79 35.14
CA ASP A 135 -7.11 -6.26 35.11
C ASP A 135 -8.26 -6.99 35.82
N GLY A 136 -9.28 -6.26 36.27
CA GLY A 136 -10.40 -6.79 37.05
C GLY A 136 -10.10 -7.03 38.53
N SER A 137 -8.88 -6.75 39.03
CA SER A 137 -8.52 -7.04 40.42
C SER A 137 -9.01 -5.98 41.41
N SER A 138 -9.19 -4.74 40.96
CA SER A 138 -9.55 -3.60 41.82
C SER A 138 -10.90 -3.74 42.54
N CYS A 139 -11.80 -4.54 41.97
CA CYS A 139 -13.12 -4.85 42.53
C CYS A 139 -13.29 -6.36 42.78
N ALA A 140 -12.21 -7.14 42.74
CA ALA A 140 -12.27 -8.57 43.02
C ALA A 140 -12.57 -8.80 44.51
N GLY A 141 -13.49 -9.71 44.79
CA GLY A 141 -13.66 -10.22 46.15
C GLY A 141 -12.50 -11.11 46.58
N CYS A 142 -12.56 -11.61 47.80
CA CYS A 142 -11.53 -12.52 48.34
C CYS A 142 -11.43 -13.86 47.59
N ASP A 143 -12.40 -14.17 46.73
CA ASP A 143 -12.44 -15.33 45.84
C ASP A 143 -11.77 -15.05 44.48
N GLY A 144 -11.27 -13.83 44.27
CA GLY A 144 -10.67 -13.40 43.00
C GLY A 144 -11.68 -13.06 41.92
N VAL A 145 -12.98 -13.08 42.21
CA VAL A 145 -14.03 -12.78 41.23
C VAL A 145 -14.42 -11.30 41.31
N PRO A 146 -14.33 -10.53 40.20
CA PRO A 146 -14.78 -9.14 40.15
C PRO A 146 -16.24 -9.00 40.59
N ASN A 147 -16.50 -8.03 41.46
CA ASN A 147 -17.83 -7.70 41.98
C ASN A 147 -18.57 -8.87 42.68
N SER A 148 -17.86 -9.85 43.25
CA SER A 148 -18.50 -10.98 43.96
C SER A 148 -19.15 -10.58 45.29
N GLY A 149 -18.72 -9.46 45.88
CA GLY A 149 -19.17 -9.02 47.20
C GLY A 149 -18.61 -9.85 48.35
N LEU A 150 -17.78 -10.86 48.08
CA LEU A 150 -17.17 -11.69 49.11
C LEU A 150 -15.95 -10.97 49.73
N ALA A 151 -15.94 -10.89 51.05
CA ALA A 151 -14.84 -10.37 51.84
C ALA A 151 -14.28 -11.46 52.77
N LEU A 152 -13.04 -11.28 53.21
CA LEU A 152 -12.48 -12.10 54.28
C LEU A 152 -13.19 -11.77 55.59
N ASP A 153 -13.54 -12.80 56.34
CA ASP A 153 -14.00 -12.67 57.73
C ASP A 153 -12.82 -12.44 58.69
N LYS A 154 -13.09 -12.28 59.99
CA LYS A 154 -12.03 -12.05 61.01
C LYS A 154 -11.02 -13.18 61.13
N CYS A 155 -11.37 -14.37 60.65
CA CYS A 155 -10.55 -15.57 60.68
C CYS A 155 -9.73 -15.74 59.40
N GLY A 156 -9.93 -14.86 58.41
CA GLY A 156 -9.29 -14.95 57.10
C GLY A 156 -9.99 -15.92 56.14
N VAL A 157 -11.25 -16.29 56.39
CA VAL A 157 -12.05 -17.14 55.50
C VAL A 157 -12.86 -16.28 54.55
N CYS A 158 -12.74 -16.53 53.26
CA CYS A 158 -13.51 -15.81 52.24
C CYS A 158 -14.99 -16.17 52.32
N GLY A 159 -15.86 -15.17 52.49
CA GLY A 159 -17.30 -15.39 52.70
C GLY A 159 -17.65 -16.07 54.04
N GLY A 160 -16.73 -16.05 54.99
CA GLY A 160 -16.92 -16.64 56.31
C GLY A 160 -17.86 -15.84 57.21
N GLY A 161 -18.39 -16.51 58.23
CA GLY A 161 -19.38 -15.94 59.16
C GLY A 161 -18.80 -15.49 60.51
N ASP A 162 -17.50 -15.15 60.57
CA ASP A 162 -16.78 -14.79 61.81
C ASP A 162 -16.71 -15.91 62.87
N ALA A 163 -17.03 -17.15 62.49
CA ALA A 163 -16.93 -18.33 63.36
C ALA A 163 -15.55 -18.98 63.22
N CYS A 164 -14.56 -18.43 63.94
CA CYS A 164 -13.22 -19.00 63.92
C CYS A 164 -13.26 -20.37 64.62
N LEU A 165 -13.07 -21.44 63.85
CA LEU A 165 -12.88 -22.79 64.40
C LEU A 165 -11.47 -22.87 65.00
N GLY A 166 -11.30 -22.30 66.19
CA GLY A 166 -10.13 -22.53 67.04
C GLY A 166 -10.14 -23.98 67.57
N CYS A 167 -8.97 -24.50 67.94
CA CYS A 167 -8.81 -25.85 68.51
C CYS A 167 -9.33 -25.96 69.97
N ASP A 168 -10.29 -25.13 70.36
CA ASP A 168 -10.58 -24.81 71.75
C ASP A 168 -11.94 -25.35 72.22
N GLY A 169 -12.82 -25.79 71.31
CA GLY A 169 -14.06 -26.52 71.63
C GLY A 169 -15.03 -25.79 72.55
#